data_AF-S2EBC4-F1
#
_entry.id   AF-S2EBC4-F1
#
_cell.length_a   1.000
_cell.length_b   1.000
_cell.length_c   1.000
_cell.angle_alpha   90.00
_cell.angle_beta   90.00
_cell.angle_gamma   90.00
#
_symmetry.space_group_name_H-M   'P 1'
#
loop_
_entity.id
_entity.type
_entity.pdbx_description
1 polymer ?
#
loop_
_entity_poly.entity_id
_entity_poly.type
_entity_poly.pdbx_seq_one_letter_code
_entity_poly.pdbx_strand_id
1 'polypeptide(L)' 'MWQKGGTIDAFEAKWNPKRRASLPKSFLEAYPGTVHQVISTENYMNFLL' A
#
# COMPACT_ATOMS: atom_id res chain seq x y z
N MET A 1 0.86 6.01 24.08
CA MET A 1 -0.26 6.67 23.37
C MET A 1 -0.09 6.38 21.89
N TRP A 2 -0.85 5.42 21.34
CA TRP A 2 -0.77 5.07 19.92
C TRP A 2 -1.71 6.00 19.14
N GLN A 3 -1.19 7.13 18.66
CA GLN A 3 -1.91 7.95 17.67
C GLN A 3 -1.14 7.86 16.35
N LYS A 4 -1.53 6.93 15.47
CA LYS A 4 -1.44 7.21 14.04
C LYS A 4 -2.70 8.02 13.71
N GLY A 5 -2.54 9.31 13.42
CA GLY A 5 -3.61 10.29 13.28
C GLY A 5 -4.52 10.08 12.07
N GLY A 6 -5.31 8.99 12.06
CA GLY A 6 -6.38 8.74 11.08
C GLY A 6 -5.91 8.27 9.70
N THR A 7 -4.61 8.07 9.48
CA THR A 7 -4.05 7.63 8.20
C THR A 7 -3.88 6.12 8.15
N ILE A 8 -4.36 5.48 7.08
CA ILE A 8 -4.22 4.04 6.84
C ILE A 8 -3.04 3.79 5.90
N ASP A 9 -2.19 2.84 6.27
CA ASP A 9 -1.15 2.29 5.38
C ASP A 9 -1.69 1.01 4.72
N ALA A 10 -1.66 0.96 3.39
CA ALA A 10 -2.14 -0.18 2.60
C ALA A 10 -1.00 -0.82 1.80
N PHE A 11 -0.78 -2.12 2.03
CA PHE A 11 0.26 -2.89 1.35
C PHE A 11 -0.35 -3.93 0.40
N GLU A 12 0.14 -3.97 -0.84
CA GLU A 12 -0.27 -4.96 -1.84
C GLU A 12 0.94 -5.74 -2.33
N ALA A 13 1.06 -7.01 -1.92
CA ALA A 13 2.12 -7.90 -2.38
C ALA A 13 1.71 -8.61 -3.68
N LYS A 14 2.51 -8.46 -4.74
CA LYS A 14 2.32 -9.11 -6.04
C LYS A 14 3.54 -9.92 -6.46
N TRP A 15 3.30 -11.17 -6.82
CA TRP A 15 4.32 -12.00 -7.46
C TRP A 15 4.67 -11.53 -8.89
N ASN A 16 3.67 -11.04 -9.64
CA ASN A 16 3.88 -10.50 -10.99
C ASN A 16 3.98 -8.96 -10.94
N PRO A 17 5.17 -8.35 -11.08
CA PRO A 17 5.35 -6.90 -11.02
C PRO A 17 4.68 -6.16 -12.19
N LYS A 18 4.42 -6.84 -13.31
CA LYS A 18 3.74 -6.25 -14.48
C LYS A 18 2.22 -6.12 -14.30
N ARG A 19 1.65 -6.77 -13.28
CA ARG A 19 0.21 -6.71 -13.01
C ARG A 19 -0.12 -5.39 -12.34
N ARG A 20 -0.96 -4.56 -12.98
CA ARG A 20 -1.41 -3.27 -12.43
C ARG A 20 -1.87 -3.42 -10.98
N ALA A 21 -1.30 -2.60 -10.11
CA ALA A 21 -1.76 -2.41 -8.74
C ALA A 21 -2.65 -1.16 -8.70
N SER A 22 -3.77 -1.24 -8.00
CA SER A 22 -4.65 -0.09 -7.82
C SER A 22 -5.58 -0.32 -6.64
N LEU A 23 -5.69 0.67 -5.76
CA LEU A 23 -6.74 0.66 -4.75
C LEU A 23 -8.10 0.98 -5.36
N PRO A 24 -9.18 0.35 -4.86
CA PRO A 24 -10.54 0.74 -5.23
C PRO A 24 -10.80 2.22 -4.89
N LYS A 25 -11.53 2.92 -5.76
CA LYS A 25 -11.87 4.35 -5.55
C LYS A 25 -12.61 4.59 -4.23
N SER A 26 -13.55 3.71 -3.89
CA SER A 26 -14.30 3.77 -2.64
C SER A 26 -13.41 3.67 -1.40
N PHE A 27 -12.28 2.96 -1.49
CA PHE A 27 -11.33 2.86 -0.39
C PHE A 27 -10.57 4.18 -0.18
N LEU A 28 -10.14 4.82 -1.28
CA LEU A 28 -9.46 6.13 -1.22
C LEU A 28 -10.39 7.24 -0.72
N GLU A 29 -11.68 7.16 -1.04
CA GLU A 29 -12.70 8.11 -0.56
C GLU A 29 -13.00 7.94 0.93
N ALA A 30 -13.08 6.69 1.42
CA ALA A 30 -13.29 6.40 2.84
C ALA A 30 -12.07 6.76 3.69
N TYR A 31 -10.87 6.62 3.14
CA TYR A 31 -9.60 6.83 3.83
C TYR A 31 -8.69 7.80 3.06
N PRO A 32 -9.07 9.08 3.02
CA PRO A 32 -8.25 10.10 2.36
C PRO A 32 -6.90 10.22 3.06
N GLY A 33 -5.82 10.30 2.26
CA GLY A 33 -4.45 10.30 2.76
C GLY A 33 -3.83 8.91 2.95
N THR A 34 -4.54 7.84 2.57
CA THR A 34 -3.96 6.48 2.56
C THR A 34 -2.63 6.45 1.81
N VAL A 35 -1.60 5.89 2.45
CA VAL A 35 -0.33 5.56 1.79
C VAL A 35 -0.45 4.16 1.21
N HIS A 36 -0.40 4.03 -0.12
CA HIS A 36 -0.44 2.74 -0.82
C HIS A 36 0.95 2.34 -1.29
N GLN A 37 1.42 1.18 -0.85
CA GLN A 37 2.71 0.65 -1.26
C GLN A 37 2.54 -0.74 -1.90
N VAL A 38 3.12 -0.89 -3.09
CA VAL A 38 3.09 -2.14 -3.85
C VAL A 38 4.42 -2.84 -3.70
N ILE A 39 4.38 -4.07 -3.20
CA ILE A 39 5.56 -4.89 -2.96
C ILE A 39 5.58 -6.00 -4.02
N SER A 40 6.73 -6.23 -4.64
CA SER A 40 6.94 -7.24 -5.66
C SER A 40 8.26 -7.98 -5.44
N THR A 41 8.48 -9.03 -6.24
CA THR A 41 9.77 -9.75 -6.27
C THR A 41 10.96 -8.86 -6.61
N GLU A 42 10.73 -7.67 -7.16
CA GLU A 42 11.78 -6.72 -7.55
C GLU A 42 12.16 -5.75 -6.40
N ASN A 43 11.23 -5.46 -5.49
CA ASN A 43 11.44 -4.43 -4.45
C ASN A 43 11.28 -4.94 -3.01
N TYR A 44 10.96 -6.22 -2.79
CA TYR A 44 10.73 -6.77 -1.45
C TYR A 44 11.94 -6.61 -0.51
N MET A 45 13.17 -6.72 -1.01
CA MET A 45 14.36 -6.50 -0.18
C MET A 45 14.44 -5.06 0.31
N ASN A 46 14.13 -4.07 -0.54
CA ASN A 46 14.08 -2.66 -0.15
C ASN A 46 12.93 -2.36 0.81
N PHE A 47 11.87 -3.18 0.81
CA PHE A 47 10.77 -3.07 1.77
C PHE A 47 11.13 -3.63 3.16
N LEU A 48 12.03 -4.62 3.22
CA LEU A 48 12.43 -5.30 4.46
C LEU A 48 13.60 -4.63 5.19
N LEU A 49 14.34 -3.74 4.50
CA LEU A 49 15.45 -2.94 5.02
C LEU A 49 14.97 -1.64 5.66
#